data_AF-A0AAD1XTP5-F1
#
_entry.id   AF-A0AAD1XTP5-F1
#
_cell.length_a   1.000
_cell.length_b   1.000
_cell.length_c   1.000
_cell.angle_alpha   90.00
_cell.angle_beta   90.00
_cell.angle_gamma   90.00
#
_symmetry.space_group_name_H-M   'P 1'
#
loop_
_entity.id
_entity.type
_entity.pdbx_description
1 polymer ?
#
loop_
_entity_poly.entity_id
_entity_poly.type
_entity_poly.pdbx_seq_one_letter_code
_entity_poly.pdbx_strand_id
1 'polypeptide(L)'
;MGENGSIPLPKIRSPSPQRVKEPELLVIETPKMQEPDIKRIEQELSKDVTLIDKKIKKKGDEYNGQVNKKTKKYHGKGILTWKDGSNYEGYFKEGDHYGYGIKKWANGDIYEGNWERGYRHGIGKYYYANGDKYEGEWRDGELHGLGQYWFKDGGMYQGSFAFGRKDGLGSLVFGDGVHMSGNWVQDEFHSNLK
;
A
#
# COMPACT_ATOMS: atom_id res chain seq x y z
N MET A 1 -23.28 33.41 -71.54
CA MET A 1 -21.94 32.77 -71.41
C MET A 1 -21.20 33.49 -70.30
N GLY A 2 -20.74 32.74 -69.28
CA GLY A 2 -19.79 33.22 -68.26
C GLY A 2 -20.36 33.41 -66.85
N GLU A 3 -20.75 32.33 -66.17
CA GLU A 3 -20.87 32.34 -64.70
C GLU A 3 -19.47 32.23 -64.09
N ASN A 4 -19.02 33.30 -63.40
CA ASN A 4 -17.78 33.30 -62.62
C ASN A 4 -17.99 32.56 -61.29
N GLY A 5 -17.79 31.24 -61.30
CA GLY A 5 -17.74 30.42 -60.10
C GLY A 5 -16.44 30.63 -59.33
N SER A 6 -16.49 31.35 -58.20
CA SER A 6 -15.40 31.36 -57.22
C SER A 6 -15.40 30.05 -56.44
N ILE A 7 -14.34 29.25 -56.59
CA ILE A 7 -14.14 28.01 -55.82
C ILE A 7 -13.56 28.39 -54.45
N PRO A 8 -14.19 28.04 -53.31
CA PRO A 8 -13.61 28.30 -52.01
C PRO A 8 -12.48 27.30 -51.71
N LEU A 9 -11.36 27.80 -51.17
CA LEU A 9 -10.25 26.97 -50.69
C LEU A 9 -10.69 26.10 -49.51
N PRO A 10 -10.19 24.84 -49.40
CA PRO A 10 -10.52 23.98 -48.28
C PRO A 10 -9.92 24.53 -46.98
N LYS A 11 -10.75 24.68 -45.95
CA LYS A 11 -10.29 25.01 -44.59
C LYS A 11 -9.48 23.84 -44.04
N ILE A 12 -8.16 23.99 -43.98
CA ILE A 12 -7.28 23.08 -43.25
C ILE A 12 -7.61 23.24 -41.76
N ARG A 13 -8.30 22.25 -41.18
CA ARG A 13 -8.47 22.18 -39.73
C ARG A 13 -7.15 21.69 -39.13
N SER A 14 -6.52 22.50 -38.29
CA SER A 14 -5.43 22.05 -37.43
C SER A 14 -5.89 20.80 -36.67
N PRO A 15 -5.07 19.74 -36.55
CA PRO A 15 -5.44 18.64 -35.68
C PRO A 15 -5.58 19.19 -34.27
N SER A 16 -6.77 19.03 -33.68
CA SER A 16 -6.97 19.26 -32.25
C SER A 16 -5.91 18.49 -31.48
N PRO A 17 -5.26 19.05 -30.44
CA PRO A 17 -4.38 18.28 -29.59
C PRO A 17 -5.18 17.07 -29.10
N GLN A 18 -4.74 15.86 -29.45
CA GLN A 18 -5.35 14.67 -28.86
C GLN A 18 -5.14 14.81 -27.36
N ARG A 19 -6.25 14.98 -26.62
CA ARG A 19 -6.23 14.92 -25.16
C ARG A 19 -5.74 13.53 -24.81
N VAL A 20 -4.45 13.42 -24.49
CA VAL A 20 -3.87 12.18 -23.98
C VAL A 20 -4.73 11.82 -22.79
N LYS A 21 -5.39 10.65 -22.85
CA LYS A 21 -6.24 10.20 -21.74
C LYS A 21 -5.36 10.21 -20.49
N GLU A 22 -5.85 10.85 -19.43
CA GLU A 22 -5.24 10.70 -18.11
C GLU A 22 -5.00 9.20 -17.87
N PRO A 23 -3.82 8.79 -17.38
CA PRO A 23 -3.59 7.38 -17.12
C PRO A 23 -4.73 6.89 -16.22
N GLU A 24 -5.45 5.86 -16.66
CA GLU A 24 -6.45 5.21 -15.81
C GLU A 24 -5.71 4.71 -14.57
N LEU A 25 -5.85 5.46 -13.48
CA LEU A 25 -5.37 5.06 -12.18
C LEU A 25 -6.07 3.74 -11.86
N LEU A 26 -5.32 2.66 -11.73
CA LEU A 26 -5.85 1.43 -11.17
C LEU A 26 -6.22 1.80 -9.75
N VAL A 27 -7.50 1.92 -9.44
CA VAL A 27 -7.92 2.08 -8.05
C VAL A 27 -7.58 0.77 -7.36
N ILE A 28 -6.40 0.71 -6.73
CA ILE A 28 -6.06 -0.38 -5.84
C ILE A 28 -6.85 -0.09 -4.56
N GLU A 29 -8.12 -0.49 -4.56
CA GLU A 29 -8.90 -0.44 -3.34
C GLU A 29 -8.23 -1.39 -2.35
N THR A 30 -7.52 -0.83 -1.37
CA THR A 30 -7.16 -1.59 -0.21
C THR A 30 -8.46 -2.04 0.47
N PRO A 31 -8.72 -3.34 0.57
CA PRO A 31 -9.90 -3.79 1.26
C PRO A 31 -9.76 -3.36 2.73
N LYS A 32 -10.69 -2.54 3.20
CA LYS A 32 -10.92 -2.44 4.65
C LYS A 32 -11.25 -3.85 5.11
N MET A 33 -10.67 -4.29 6.22
CA MET A 33 -10.99 -5.60 6.79
C MET A 33 -12.51 -5.75 6.89
N GLN A 34 -13.06 -6.73 6.18
CA GLN A 34 -14.48 -6.99 6.22
C GLN A 34 -14.78 -7.95 7.37
N GLU A 35 -16.02 -7.95 7.88
CA GLU A 35 -16.42 -8.88 8.95
C GLU A 35 -16.06 -10.36 8.67
N PRO A 36 -16.18 -10.89 7.44
CA PRO A 36 -15.78 -12.26 7.14
C PRO A 36 -14.28 -12.52 7.40
N ASP A 37 -13.41 -11.56 7.05
CA ASP A 37 -11.96 -11.67 7.26
C ASP A 37 -11.60 -11.63 8.75
N ILE A 38 -12.27 -10.75 9.50
CA ILE A 38 -12.14 -10.65 10.96
C ILE A 38 -12.51 -11.99 11.61
N LYS A 39 -13.68 -12.54 11.28
CA LYS A 39 -14.15 -13.82 11.84
C LYS A 39 -13.20 -14.95 11.51
N ARG A 40 -12.65 -14.99 10.30
CA ARG A 40 -11.66 -16.00 9.89
C ARG A 40 -10.39 -15.92 10.73
N ILE A 41 -9.85 -14.72 10.96
CA ILE A 41 -8.66 -14.51 11.79
C ILE A 41 -8.94 -14.93 13.23
N GLU A 42 -10.06 -14.51 13.82
CA GLU A 42 -10.43 -14.87 15.19
C GLU A 42 -10.65 -16.37 15.37
N GLN A 43 -11.30 -17.04 14.41
CA GLN A 43 -11.45 -18.50 14.40
C GLN A 43 -10.10 -19.22 14.33
N GLU A 44 -9.17 -18.71 13.52
CA GLU A 44 -7.82 -19.28 13.43
C GLU A 44 -7.04 -19.13 14.74
N LEU A 45 -7.07 -17.93 15.35
CA LEU A 45 -6.32 -17.62 16.57
C LEU A 45 -6.92 -18.25 17.84
N SER A 46 -8.21 -18.61 17.81
CA SER A 46 -8.88 -19.29 18.92
C SER A 46 -8.87 -20.82 18.79
N LYS A 47 -8.43 -21.35 17.65
CA LYS A 47 -8.36 -22.79 17.41
C LYS A 47 -7.36 -23.43 18.35
N ASP A 48 -7.83 -24.32 19.21
CA ASP A 48 -7.03 -25.07 20.19
C ASP A 48 -6.23 -24.19 21.16
N VAL A 49 -6.60 -22.90 21.28
CA VAL A 49 -5.95 -21.91 22.14
C VAL A 49 -6.98 -21.29 23.07
N THR A 50 -6.73 -21.33 24.38
CA THR A 50 -7.50 -20.54 25.34
C THR A 50 -6.91 -19.14 25.43
N LEU A 51 -7.66 -18.14 24.99
CA LEU A 51 -7.33 -16.73 25.13
C LEU A 51 -7.82 -16.17 26.46
N ILE A 52 -7.00 -15.31 27.08
CA ILE A 52 -7.39 -14.53 28.27
C ILE A 52 -6.93 -13.09 28.12
N ASP A 53 -7.72 -12.13 28.58
CA ASP A 53 -7.32 -10.72 28.57
C ASP A 53 -6.29 -10.42 29.67
N LYS A 54 -5.25 -9.69 29.30
CA LYS A 54 -4.19 -9.25 30.20
C LYS A 54 -3.74 -7.83 29.89
N LYS A 55 -3.43 -7.11 30.97
CA LYS A 55 -2.61 -5.91 30.93
C LYS A 55 -1.21 -6.27 31.44
N ILE A 56 -0.20 -6.06 30.61
CA ILE A 56 1.20 -6.41 30.91
C ILE A 56 2.03 -5.13 30.76
N LYS A 57 2.86 -4.83 31.76
CA LYS A 57 3.88 -3.78 31.67
C LYS A 57 5.25 -4.40 31.84
N LYS A 58 6.17 -4.15 30.90
CA LYS A 58 7.53 -4.70 30.93
C LYS A 58 8.52 -3.69 30.38
N LYS A 59 9.48 -3.26 31.22
CA LYS A 59 10.58 -2.35 30.81
C LYS A 59 10.12 -1.07 30.08
N GLY A 60 8.95 -0.55 30.46
CA GLY A 60 8.35 0.64 29.84
C GLY A 60 7.40 0.36 28.68
N ASP A 61 7.37 -0.86 28.15
CA ASP A 61 6.39 -1.29 27.16
C ASP A 61 5.10 -1.73 27.86
N GLU A 62 3.96 -1.39 27.27
CA GLU A 62 2.63 -1.71 27.79
C GLU A 62 1.83 -2.49 26.75
N TYR A 63 1.32 -3.65 27.14
CA TYR A 63 0.41 -4.46 26.34
C TYR A 63 -0.97 -4.53 27.02
N ASN A 64 -2.02 -4.34 26.24
CA ASN A 64 -3.40 -4.56 26.65
C ASN A 64 -4.11 -5.39 25.58
N GLY A 65 -4.44 -6.63 25.90
CA GLY A 65 -5.10 -7.51 24.95
C GLY A 65 -5.07 -8.97 25.36
N GLN A 66 -5.37 -9.83 24.40
CA GLN A 66 -5.48 -11.26 24.59
C GLN A 66 -4.10 -11.94 24.63
N VAL A 67 -3.97 -12.96 25.49
CA VAL A 67 -2.78 -13.81 25.52
C VAL A 67 -3.16 -15.28 25.47
N ASN A 68 -2.28 -16.09 24.90
CA ASN A 68 -2.40 -17.54 24.99
C ASN A 68 -2.18 -17.95 26.46
N LYS A 69 -3.21 -18.55 27.08
CA LYS A 69 -3.19 -18.96 28.51
C LYS A 69 -2.03 -19.90 28.83
N LYS A 70 -1.61 -20.75 27.89
CA LYS A 70 -0.53 -21.74 28.07
C LYS A 70 0.84 -21.10 27.90
N THR A 71 1.10 -20.42 26.77
CA THR A 71 2.43 -19.88 26.45
C THR A 71 2.71 -18.52 27.07
N LYS A 72 1.66 -17.83 27.54
CA LYS A 72 1.69 -16.44 28.05
C LYS A 72 2.13 -15.39 27.02
N LYS A 73 2.26 -15.78 25.76
CA LYS A 73 2.59 -14.89 24.65
C LYS A 73 1.35 -14.11 24.20
N TYR A 74 1.57 -12.94 23.62
CA TYR A 74 0.50 -12.17 22.97
C TYR A 74 -0.14 -13.01 21.87
N HIS A 75 -1.47 -13.11 21.90
CA HIS A 75 -2.22 -13.96 20.97
C HIS A 75 -3.67 -13.45 20.89
N GLY A 76 -4.22 -13.29 19.70
CA GLY A 76 -5.53 -12.65 19.52
C GLY A 76 -5.40 -11.12 19.41
N LYS A 77 -6.47 -10.39 19.68
CA LYS A 77 -6.53 -8.94 19.53
C LYS A 77 -5.80 -8.24 20.68
N GLY A 78 -5.05 -7.17 20.38
CA GLY A 78 -4.43 -6.36 21.42
C GLY A 78 -3.82 -5.06 20.92
N ILE A 79 -3.38 -4.27 21.90
CA ILE A 79 -2.65 -3.01 21.71
C ILE A 79 -1.31 -3.13 22.43
N LEU A 80 -0.22 -2.95 21.70
CA LEU A 80 1.14 -2.87 22.23
C LEU A 80 1.67 -1.45 22.04
N THR A 81 2.03 -0.80 23.14
CA THR A 81 2.69 0.51 23.16
C THR A 81 4.11 0.30 23.65
N TRP A 82 5.09 0.76 22.87
CA TRP A 82 6.50 0.70 23.23
C TRP A 82 6.92 1.98 23.95
N LYS A 83 7.97 1.87 24.77
CA LYS A 83 8.53 3.01 25.52
C LYS A 83 8.98 4.21 24.65
N ASP A 84 9.23 3.97 23.36
CA ASP A 84 9.66 4.99 22.38
C ASP A 84 8.47 5.82 21.84
N GLY A 85 7.23 5.46 22.20
CA GLY A 85 6.01 6.09 21.70
C GLY A 85 5.39 5.39 20.49
N SER A 86 6.08 4.42 19.89
CA SER A 86 5.50 3.57 18.85
C SER A 86 4.32 2.78 19.44
N ASN A 87 3.32 2.46 18.61
CA ASN A 87 2.19 1.60 19.01
C ASN A 87 1.71 0.73 17.87
N TYR A 88 1.10 -0.41 18.23
CA TYR A 88 0.51 -1.37 17.32
C TYR A 88 -0.85 -1.78 17.88
N GLU A 89 -1.87 -1.68 17.05
CA GLU A 89 -3.22 -2.13 17.33
C GLU A 89 -3.62 -3.15 16.27
N GLY A 90 -3.86 -4.40 16.66
CA GLY A 90 -4.15 -5.47 15.71
C GLY A 90 -4.18 -6.84 16.34
N TYR A 91 -3.95 -7.86 15.53
CA TYR A 91 -3.87 -9.25 16.01
C TYR A 91 -2.44 -9.70 16.23
N PHE A 92 -2.29 -10.63 17.17
CA PHE A 92 -1.03 -11.28 17.51
C PHE A 92 -1.18 -12.78 17.37
N LYS A 93 -0.11 -13.46 16.98
CA LYS A 93 0.00 -14.92 16.98
C LYS A 93 1.33 -15.33 17.57
N GLU A 94 1.29 -15.94 18.76
CA GLU A 94 2.48 -16.39 19.50
C GLU A 94 3.58 -15.33 19.67
N GLY A 95 3.16 -14.09 19.90
CA GLY A 95 4.04 -12.94 20.15
C GLY A 95 4.29 -12.05 18.93
N ASP A 96 4.05 -12.55 17.72
CA ASP A 96 4.27 -11.79 16.48
C ASP A 96 3.01 -11.04 16.05
N HIS A 97 3.16 -9.91 15.35
CA HIS A 97 2.04 -9.27 14.66
C HIS A 97 1.50 -10.22 13.59
N TYR A 98 0.18 -10.29 13.47
CA TYR A 98 -0.51 -11.23 12.60
C TYR A 98 -1.83 -10.65 12.09
N GLY A 99 -2.30 -11.13 10.94
CA GLY A 99 -3.57 -10.68 10.36
C GLY A 99 -3.54 -9.18 10.10
N TYR A 100 -4.66 -8.49 10.21
CA TYR A 100 -4.66 -7.04 10.03
C TYR A 100 -4.24 -6.29 11.30
N GLY A 101 -3.50 -5.20 11.13
CA GLY A 101 -3.19 -4.29 12.21
C GLY A 101 -2.63 -2.95 11.73
N ILE A 102 -2.68 -1.97 12.62
CA ILE A 102 -2.18 -0.62 12.42
C ILE A 102 -0.95 -0.44 13.29
N LYS A 103 0.21 -0.17 12.67
CA LYS A 103 1.44 0.21 13.37
C LYS A 103 1.69 1.70 13.15
N LYS A 104 1.88 2.43 14.24
CA LYS A 104 2.38 3.80 14.23
C LYS A 104 3.77 3.79 14.84
N TRP A 105 4.75 4.28 14.12
CA TRP A 105 6.14 4.39 14.61
C TRP A 105 6.38 5.76 15.24
N ALA A 106 7.33 5.81 16.17
CA ALA A 106 7.72 7.06 16.84
C ALA A 106 8.24 8.14 15.88
N ASN A 107 8.77 7.75 14.70
CA ASN A 107 9.20 8.67 13.66
C ASN A 107 8.04 9.33 12.88
N GLY A 108 6.79 8.92 13.12
CA GLY A 108 5.61 9.42 12.43
C GLY A 108 5.11 8.53 11.29
N ASP A 109 5.83 7.47 10.91
CA ASP A 109 5.35 6.52 9.91
C ASP A 109 4.10 5.79 10.42
N ILE A 110 3.21 5.42 9.49
CA ILE A 110 2.01 4.65 9.79
C ILE A 110 1.86 3.54 8.74
N TYR A 111 1.65 2.31 9.19
CA TYR A 111 1.25 1.20 8.35
C TYR A 111 -0.11 0.70 8.79
N GLU A 112 -0.98 0.48 7.81
CA GLU A 112 -2.30 -0.11 7.98
C GLU A 112 -2.43 -1.25 6.99
N GLY A 113 -2.49 -2.49 7.45
CA GLY A 113 -2.59 -3.63 6.54
C GLY A 113 -2.34 -4.97 7.20
N ASN A 114 -2.09 -5.96 6.36
CA ASN A 114 -1.88 -7.34 6.77
C ASN A 114 -0.43 -7.58 7.29
N TRP A 115 -0.33 -8.50 8.24
CA TRP A 115 0.89 -8.90 8.92
C TRP A 115 0.98 -10.41 8.93
N GLU A 116 2.19 -10.92 8.71
CA GLU A 116 2.50 -12.33 8.87
C GLU A 116 3.88 -12.48 9.53
N ARG A 117 3.96 -13.24 10.62
CA ARG A 117 5.20 -13.48 11.38
C ARG A 117 5.95 -12.20 11.74
N GLY A 118 5.21 -11.13 12.06
CA GLY A 118 5.78 -9.84 12.44
C GLY A 118 6.18 -8.93 11.27
N TYR A 119 6.06 -9.39 10.02
CA TYR A 119 6.35 -8.60 8.82
C TYR A 119 5.07 -8.09 8.18
N ARG A 120 5.15 -6.92 7.53
CA ARG A 120 4.10 -6.44 6.61
C ARG A 120 3.96 -7.44 5.46
N HIS A 121 2.74 -7.88 5.17
CA HIS A 121 2.48 -8.91 4.16
C HIS A 121 1.09 -8.67 3.55
N GLY A 122 0.82 -9.15 2.33
CA GLY A 122 -0.50 -9.00 1.71
C GLY A 122 -0.80 -7.55 1.35
N ILE A 123 -2.05 -7.09 1.45
CA ILE A 123 -2.42 -5.72 1.09
C ILE A 123 -2.21 -4.77 2.27
N GLY A 124 -1.65 -3.59 2.00
CA GLY A 124 -1.51 -2.57 3.03
C GLY A 124 -1.18 -1.18 2.49
N LYS A 125 -1.39 -0.20 3.36
CA LYS A 125 -1.03 1.21 3.17
C LYS A 125 0.14 1.57 4.05
N TYR A 126 1.07 2.33 3.52
CA TYR A 126 2.14 2.95 4.29
C TYR A 126 2.12 4.45 4.05
N TYR A 127 2.00 5.20 5.12
CA TYR A 127 2.13 6.65 5.16
C TYR A 127 3.49 6.95 5.75
N TYR A 128 4.38 7.51 4.93
CA TYR A 128 5.71 7.87 5.35
C TYR A 128 5.68 9.23 6.05
N ALA A 129 6.46 9.41 7.10
CA ALA A 129 6.59 10.66 7.83
C ALA A 129 7.11 11.82 6.95
N ASN A 130 7.78 11.50 5.84
CA ASN A 130 8.25 12.48 4.86
C ASN A 130 7.13 13.01 3.94
N GLY A 131 5.91 12.47 4.02
CA GLY A 131 4.75 12.84 3.21
C GLY A 131 4.45 11.89 2.05
N ASP A 132 5.35 10.94 1.75
CA ASP A 132 5.10 9.92 0.72
C ASP A 132 4.04 8.92 1.19
N LYS A 133 3.45 8.19 0.24
CA LYS A 133 2.44 7.19 0.52
C LYS A 133 2.59 6.01 -0.42
N TYR A 134 2.38 4.80 0.10
CA TYR A 134 2.25 3.58 -0.70
C TYR A 134 0.93 2.87 -0.38
N GLU A 135 0.27 2.34 -1.40
CA GLU A 135 -0.83 1.39 -1.27
C GLU A 135 -0.61 0.25 -2.25
N GLY A 136 -0.60 -0.99 -1.77
CA GLY A 136 -0.36 -2.14 -2.64
C GLY A 136 -0.04 -3.41 -1.87
N GLU A 137 0.52 -4.37 -2.61
CA GLU A 137 0.97 -5.64 -2.07
C GLU A 137 2.31 -5.50 -1.32
N TRP A 138 2.46 -6.34 -0.30
CA TRP A 138 3.62 -6.45 0.57
C TRP A 138 4.01 -7.92 0.68
N ARG A 139 5.32 -8.19 0.74
CA ARG A 139 5.85 -9.52 1.06
C ARG A 139 7.05 -9.36 1.97
N ASP A 140 7.00 -10.02 3.12
CA ASP A 140 8.10 -10.10 4.10
C ASP A 140 8.71 -8.73 4.46
N GLY A 141 7.85 -7.71 4.55
CA GLY A 141 8.24 -6.35 4.91
C GLY A 141 8.61 -5.45 3.73
N GLU A 142 8.61 -5.94 2.50
CA GLU A 142 8.99 -5.20 1.30
C GLU A 142 7.79 -4.94 0.38
N LEU A 143 7.86 -3.84 -0.39
CA LEU A 143 6.91 -3.59 -1.48
C LEU A 143 7.03 -4.71 -2.51
N HIS A 144 5.90 -5.27 -2.92
CA HIS A 144 5.84 -6.39 -3.86
C HIS A 144 4.57 -6.29 -4.71
N GLY A 145 4.49 -7.07 -5.79
CA GLY A 145 3.25 -7.21 -6.56
C GLY A 145 2.79 -5.87 -7.16
N LEU A 146 1.49 -5.65 -7.26
CA LEU A 146 0.95 -4.39 -7.76
C LEU A 146 0.83 -3.36 -6.65
N GLY A 147 1.22 -2.12 -6.95
CA GLY A 147 1.13 -1.02 -6.02
C GLY A 147 1.07 0.36 -6.67
N GLN A 148 0.68 1.33 -5.85
CA GLN A 148 0.70 2.75 -6.13
C GLN A 148 1.58 3.44 -5.08
N TYR A 149 2.46 4.31 -5.55
CA TYR A 149 3.34 5.12 -4.73
C TYR A 149 3.11 6.59 -5.08
N TRP A 150 2.68 7.38 -4.11
CA TRP A 150 2.54 8.84 -4.24
C TRP A 150 3.74 9.49 -3.57
N PHE A 151 4.42 10.33 -4.33
CA PHE A 151 5.53 11.14 -3.85
C PHE A 151 4.98 12.44 -3.28
N LYS A 152 5.61 12.95 -2.21
CA LYS A 152 5.23 14.21 -1.56
C LYS A 152 5.27 15.43 -2.48
N ASP A 153 6.03 15.35 -3.57
CA ASP A 153 6.17 16.41 -4.59
C ASP A 153 5.05 16.40 -5.64
N GLY A 154 4.06 15.51 -5.48
CA GLY A 154 2.91 15.38 -6.36
C GLY A 154 3.10 14.33 -7.46
N GLY A 155 4.29 13.74 -7.60
CA GLY A 155 4.49 12.60 -8.48
C GLY A 155 3.72 11.37 -8.02
N MET A 156 3.48 10.43 -8.93
CA MET A 156 2.93 9.11 -8.60
C MET A 156 3.47 8.03 -9.52
N TYR A 157 3.85 6.89 -8.95
CA TYR A 157 4.10 5.65 -9.68
C TYR A 157 2.95 4.66 -9.45
N GLN A 158 2.55 3.95 -10.50
CA GLN A 158 1.65 2.81 -10.43
C GLN A 158 2.22 1.67 -11.27
N GLY A 159 2.39 0.50 -10.68
CA GLY A 159 2.95 -0.64 -11.41
C GLY A 159 3.38 -1.76 -10.49
N SER A 160 4.23 -2.62 -11.04
CA SER A 160 4.77 -3.77 -10.34
C SER A 160 5.98 -3.42 -9.49
N PHE A 161 6.08 -4.06 -8.33
CA PHE A 161 7.19 -3.98 -7.39
C PHE A 161 7.78 -5.37 -7.11
N ALA A 162 9.10 -5.43 -6.96
CA ALA A 162 9.82 -6.59 -6.45
C ALA A 162 10.98 -6.14 -5.57
N PHE A 163 11.11 -6.78 -4.40
CA PHE A 163 12.16 -6.48 -3.43
C PHE A 163 12.26 -5.00 -3.06
N GLY A 164 11.11 -4.35 -2.86
CA GLY A 164 11.03 -2.93 -2.52
C GLY A 164 11.25 -1.94 -3.68
N ARG A 165 11.46 -2.42 -4.90
CA ARG A 165 11.81 -1.59 -6.07
C ARG A 165 10.78 -1.72 -7.19
N LYS A 166 10.66 -0.70 -8.02
CA LYS A 166 9.84 -0.75 -9.24
C LYS A 166 10.44 -1.81 -10.17
N ASP A 167 9.66 -2.82 -10.52
CA ASP A 167 10.12 -3.96 -11.33
C ASP A 167 8.94 -4.57 -12.11
N GLY A 168 9.02 -4.53 -13.43
CA GLY A 168 7.96 -4.91 -14.35
C GLY A 168 7.24 -3.71 -14.97
N LEU A 169 6.00 -3.91 -15.42
CA LEU A 169 5.23 -2.85 -16.09
C LEU A 169 4.77 -1.79 -15.09
N GLY A 170 4.92 -0.52 -15.47
CA GLY A 170 4.44 0.59 -14.65
C GLY A 170 4.38 1.92 -15.38
N SER A 171 3.65 2.86 -14.79
CA SER A 171 3.53 4.25 -15.22
C SER A 171 3.94 5.18 -14.09
N LEU A 172 4.87 6.08 -14.37
CA LEU A 172 5.30 7.17 -13.50
C LEU A 172 4.76 8.47 -14.07
N VAL A 173 4.10 9.27 -13.24
CA VAL A 173 3.74 10.66 -13.51
C VAL A 173 4.55 11.52 -12.55
N PHE A 174 5.30 12.48 -13.07
CA PHE A 174 6.04 13.45 -12.26
C PHE A 174 5.10 14.60 -11.85
N GLY A 175 5.46 15.35 -10.79
CA GLY A 175 4.66 16.48 -10.32
C GLY A 175 4.48 17.61 -11.37
N ASP A 176 5.32 17.66 -12.40
CA ASP A 176 5.23 18.58 -13.53
C ASP A 176 4.32 18.07 -14.68
N GLY A 177 3.76 16.86 -14.54
CA GLY A 177 2.86 16.23 -15.52
C GLY A 177 3.55 15.39 -16.60
N VAL A 178 4.89 15.31 -16.61
CA VAL A 178 5.60 14.36 -17.49
C VAL A 178 5.21 12.94 -17.08
N HIS A 179 4.96 12.05 -18.05
CA HIS A 179 4.64 10.66 -17.77
C HIS A 179 5.54 9.68 -18.54
N MET A 180 5.93 8.59 -17.87
CA MET A 180 6.74 7.51 -18.42
C MET A 180 6.00 6.20 -18.18
N SER A 181 5.66 5.49 -19.26
CA SER A 181 4.99 4.19 -19.20
C SER A 181 5.83 3.15 -19.93
N GLY A 182 6.07 2.01 -19.30
CA GLY A 182 6.97 1.00 -19.86
C GLY A 182 7.43 -0.02 -18.84
N ASN A 183 8.52 -0.72 -19.16
CA ASN A 183 9.11 -1.72 -18.28
C ASN A 183 10.12 -1.06 -17.34
N TRP A 184 10.09 -1.46 -16.08
CA TRP A 184 11.02 -1.04 -15.04
C TRP A 184 11.86 -2.24 -14.61
N VAL A 185 13.14 -2.02 -14.34
CA VAL A 185 14.04 -3.04 -13.79
C VAL A 185 14.79 -2.41 -12.63
N GLN A 186 14.48 -2.83 -11.41
CA GLN A 186 15.17 -2.36 -10.20
C GLN A 186 15.26 -0.82 -10.11
N ASP A 187 14.10 -0.16 -10.26
CA ASP A 187 13.91 1.30 -10.30
C ASP A 187 14.35 2.04 -11.58
N GLU A 188 15.00 1.35 -12.52
CA GLU A 188 15.44 1.93 -13.79
C GLU A 188 14.38 1.74 -14.88
N PHE A 189 14.06 2.81 -15.61
CA PHE A 189 13.08 2.77 -16.70
C PHE A 189 13.72 2.27 -17.99
N HIS A 190 13.18 1.19 -18.55
CA HIS A 190 13.52 0.67 -19.86
C HIS A 190 12.36 0.91 -20.83
N SER A 191 12.55 1.88 -21.74
CA SER A 191 11.59 2.14 -22.81
C SER A 191 11.65 1.02 -23.85
N ASN A 192 10.52 0.40 -24.15
CA ASN A 192 10.39 -0.52 -25.28
C ASN A 192 10.22 0.22 -26.63
N LEU A 193 10.60 1.49 -26.71
CA LEU A 193 10.49 2.28 -27.95
C LEU A 193 11.59 1.82 -28.92
N LYS A 194 11.18 1.07 -29.94
CA LYS A 194 11.90 0.95 -31.22
C LYS A 194 11.56 2.13 -32.12
#